data_AF-A0A939C7J6-F1
#
_entry.id   AF-A0A939C7J6-F1
#
_cell.length_a   1.000
_cell.length_b   1.000
_cell.length_c   1.000
_cell.angle_alpha   90.00
_cell.angle_beta   90.00
_cell.angle_gamma   90.00
#
_symmetry.space_group_name_H-M   'P 1'
#
loop_
_entity.id
_entity.type
_entity.pdbx_description
1 polymer ?
#
loop_
_entity_poly.entity_id
_entity_poly.type
_entity_poly.pdbx_seq_one_letter_code
_entity_poly.pdbx_strand_id
1 'polypeptide(L)'
;RSVGHGKKVVIIQFLKWREDIGEYLIKNRLAPYYEIYQFGREAWLGEKEKTEEFAGEKFEVECAKSVDRELAKKGLDFARKILLEKKPHLLVLDEIGLAAHWKLLEIEDVLELLDNLPEETSVVLTGRLAPKELADKADFVNVVQQVKMPKDFKLTEGIQY
;
A
#
# COMPACT_ATOMS: atom_id res chain seq x y z
N ARG A 1 7.24 12.17 -9.56
CA ARG A 1 8.24 13.27 -9.41
C ARG A 1 9.63 12.72 -9.16
N SER A 2 9.86 11.95 -8.08
CA SER A 2 11.18 11.39 -7.74
C SER A 2 11.84 10.64 -8.90
N VAL A 3 11.14 9.70 -9.54
CA VAL A 3 11.63 8.98 -10.73
C VAL A 3 12.04 9.94 -11.86
N GLY A 4 11.25 10.99 -12.11
CA GLY A 4 11.56 12.00 -13.14
C GLY A 4 12.80 12.85 -12.83
N HIS A 5 13.23 12.90 -11.57
CA HIS A 5 14.51 13.50 -11.14
C HIS A 5 15.63 12.45 -10.99
N GLY A 6 15.46 11.24 -11.54
CA GLY A 6 16.46 10.17 -11.45
C GLY A 6 16.65 9.61 -10.03
N LYS A 7 15.67 9.81 -9.14
CA LYS A 7 15.69 9.27 -7.76
C LYS A 7 14.98 7.93 -7.70
N LYS A 8 15.56 7.01 -6.94
CA LYS A 8 15.03 5.66 -6.77
C LYS A 8 13.76 5.67 -5.89
N VAL A 9 12.72 4.99 -6.36
CA VAL A 9 11.44 4.80 -5.68
C VAL A 9 11.16 3.32 -5.59
N VAL A 10 10.76 2.87 -4.41
CA VAL A 10 10.25 1.52 -4.21
C VAL A 10 8.84 1.62 -3.62
N ILE A 11 7.90 0.88 -4.21
CA ILE A 11 6.53 0.73 -3.72
C ILE A 11 6.37 -0.69 -3.20
N ILE A 12 5.88 -0.82 -1.97
CA ILE A 12 5.51 -2.10 -1.37
C ILE A 12 4.01 -2.02 -1.08
N GLN A 13 3.23 -2.85 -1.75
CA GLN A 13 1.78 -2.88 -1.60
C GLN A 13 1.36 -4.05 -0.72
N PHE A 14 0.66 -3.72 0.36
CA PHE A 14 0.03 -4.68 1.25
C PHE A 14 -1.39 -4.98 0.74
N LEU A 15 -1.84 -6.23 0.89
CA LEU A 15 -3.22 -6.63 0.53
C LEU A 15 -3.56 -6.47 -0.96
N LYS A 16 -2.53 -6.34 -1.83
CA LYS A 16 -2.65 -6.25 -3.28
C LYS A 16 -1.96 -7.43 -3.95
N TRP A 17 -2.49 -7.84 -5.09
CA TRP A 17 -1.97 -8.96 -5.89
C TRP A 17 -2.13 -8.74 -7.40
N ARG A 18 -2.91 -7.73 -7.81
CA ARG A 18 -3.28 -7.54 -9.21
C ARG A 18 -2.12 -6.94 -10.00
N GLU A 19 -1.76 -7.60 -11.09
CA GLU A 19 -0.70 -7.16 -11.98
C GLU A 19 -1.19 -6.39 -13.23
N ASP A 20 -2.52 -6.33 -13.42
CA ASP A 20 -3.19 -5.66 -14.52
C ASP A 20 -3.47 -4.16 -14.26
N ILE A 21 -2.94 -3.60 -13.17
CA ILE A 21 -3.07 -2.19 -12.78
C ILE A 21 -1.92 -1.35 -13.33
N GLY A 22 -2.18 -0.08 -13.65
CA GLY A 22 -1.21 0.82 -14.27
C GLY A 22 0.11 0.95 -13.49
N GLU A 23 0.04 1.01 -12.15
CA GLU A 23 1.22 1.11 -11.26
C GLU A 23 2.14 -0.11 -11.38
N TYR A 24 1.57 -1.28 -11.66
CA TYR A 24 2.34 -2.50 -11.83
C TYR A 24 2.89 -2.64 -13.26
N LEU A 25 2.03 -2.37 -14.26
CA LEU A 25 2.38 -2.48 -15.67
C LEU A 25 3.53 -1.55 -16.08
N ILE A 26 3.62 -0.35 -15.49
CA ILE A 26 4.61 0.67 -15.86
C ILE A 26 6.05 0.32 -15.42
N LYS A 27 6.23 -0.67 -14.53
CA LYS A 27 7.50 -0.91 -13.82
C LYS A 27 8.72 -1.10 -14.73
N ASN A 28 8.55 -1.81 -15.85
CA ASN A 28 9.66 -2.06 -16.79
C ASN A 28 10.07 -0.79 -17.55
N ARG A 29 9.13 0.13 -17.80
CA ARG A 29 9.39 1.39 -18.50
C ARG A 29 10.11 2.41 -17.62
N LEU A 30 9.98 2.29 -16.30
CA LEU A 30 10.57 3.20 -15.32
C LEU A 30 11.80 2.60 -14.59
N ALA A 31 12.21 1.40 -14.98
CA ALA A 31 13.44 0.79 -14.49
C ALA A 31 14.68 1.64 -14.89
N PRO A 32 15.74 1.69 -14.05
CA PRO A 32 15.91 1.00 -12.76
C PRO A 32 15.41 1.83 -11.56
N TYR A 33 14.77 2.98 -11.80
CA TYR A 33 14.42 3.94 -10.75
C TYR A 33 13.09 3.65 -10.06
N TYR A 34 12.26 2.79 -10.62
CA TYR A 34 10.97 2.39 -10.07
C TYR A 34 10.91 0.88 -9.88
N GLU A 35 10.57 0.46 -8.68
CA GLU A 35 10.33 -0.93 -8.35
C GLU A 35 9.02 -1.02 -7.55
N ILE A 36 8.23 -2.06 -7.81
CA ILE A 36 6.96 -2.32 -7.13
C ILE A 36 6.86 -3.79 -6.75
N TYR A 37 6.41 -4.05 -5.52
CA TYR A 37 6.31 -5.38 -4.93
C TYR A 37 4.96 -5.52 -4.21
N GLN A 38 4.30 -6.66 -4.41
CA GLN A 38 2.95 -6.91 -3.91
C GLN A 38 2.94 -8.07 -2.91
N PHE A 39 2.27 -7.85 -1.78
CA PHE A 39 2.17 -8.78 -0.67
C PHE A 39 0.70 -8.89 -0.23
N GLY A 40 -0.08 -9.58 -1.04
CA GLY A 40 -1.50 -9.83 -0.79
C GLY A 40 -1.96 -11.11 -1.46
N ARG A 41 -3.03 -11.70 -0.92
CA ARG A 41 -3.71 -12.83 -1.54
C ARG A 41 -4.59 -12.33 -2.68
N GLU A 42 -4.91 -13.21 -3.62
CA GLU A 42 -5.93 -12.98 -4.64
C GLU A 42 -7.34 -12.93 -4.04
N ALA A 43 -7.64 -11.86 -3.32
CA ALA A 43 -8.95 -11.59 -2.74
C ALA A 43 -9.09 -10.14 -2.29
N TRP A 44 -10.29 -9.58 -2.46
CA TRP A 44 -10.67 -8.35 -1.77
C TRP A 44 -10.96 -8.68 -0.32
N LEU A 45 -10.33 -7.97 0.61
CA LEU A 45 -10.50 -8.24 2.03
C LEU A 45 -11.51 -7.26 2.66
N GLY A 46 -12.26 -7.75 3.65
CA GLY A 46 -13.18 -6.94 4.43
C GLY A 46 -13.55 -7.60 5.76
N GLU A 47 -14.36 -6.90 6.56
CA GLU A 47 -14.76 -7.39 7.89
C GLU A 47 -15.69 -8.62 7.84
N LYS A 48 -16.42 -8.79 6.75
CA LYS A 48 -17.42 -9.84 6.55
C LYS A 48 -17.41 -10.30 5.10
N GLU A 49 -17.67 -11.58 4.91
CA GLU A 49 -17.87 -12.14 3.58
C GLU A 49 -19.15 -11.58 2.95
N LYS A 50 -19.02 -11.04 1.75
CA LYS A 50 -20.13 -10.47 0.98
C LYS A 50 -19.76 -10.26 -0.47
N THR A 51 -20.75 -10.25 -1.35
CA THR A 51 -20.64 -9.62 -2.66
C THR A 51 -20.87 -8.12 -2.50
N GLU A 52 -19.90 -7.31 -2.88
CA GLU A 52 -20.06 -5.87 -3.02
C GLU A 52 -20.23 -5.48 -4.48
N GLU A 53 -20.97 -4.40 -4.71
CA GLU A 53 -21.09 -3.77 -6.03
C GLU A 53 -20.56 -2.34 -5.94
N PHE A 54 -19.59 -2.02 -6.79
CA PHE A 54 -19.02 -0.68 -6.92
C PHE A 54 -18.84 -0.36 -8.39
N ALA A 55 -19.27 0.83 -8.79
CA ALA A 55 -19.13 1.32 -10.15
C ALA A 55 -19.72 0.38 -11.24
N GLY A 56 -20.76 -0.39 -10.89
CA GLY A 56 -21.40 -1.38 -11.76
C GLY A 56 -20.68 -2.72 -11.85
N GLU A 57 -19.57 -2.90 -11.12
CA GLU A 57 -18.83 -4.15 -11.03
C GLU A 57 -19.09 -4.84 -9.69
N LYS A 58 -19.20 -6.16 -9.72
CA LYS A 58 -19.38 -6.99 -8.52
C LYS A 58 -18.07 -7.67 -8.15
N PHE A 59 -17.74 -7.64 -6.88
CA PHE A 59 -16.56 -8.29 -6.35
C PHE A 59 -16.90 -9.03 -5.06
N GLU A 60 -16.29 -10.19 -4.91
CA GLU A 60 -16.38 -11.00 -3.71
C GLU A 60 -15.38 -10.50 -2.69
N VAL A 61 -15.88 -10.15 -1.51
CA VAL A 61 -15.09 -9.73 -0.36
C VAL A 61 -14.99 -10.91 0.59
N GLU A 62 -13.77 -11.22 1.01
CA GLU A 62 -13.46 -12.27 1.96
C GLU A 62 -12.94 -11.70 3.28
N CYS A 63 -13.15 -12.44 4.38
CA CYS A 63 -12.50 -12.15 5.64
C CYS A 63 -10.99 -12.42 5.55
N ALA A 64 -10.21 -11.68 6.33
CA ALA A 64 -8.79 -11.93 6.49
C ALA A 64 -8.51 -13.31 7.10
N LYS A 65 -7.50 -14.00 6.58
CA LYS A 65 -7.06 -15.34 6.97
C LYS A 65 -5.62 -15.29 7.49
N SER A 66 -5.14 -16.41 8.04
CA SER A 66 -3.75 -16.51 8.53
C SER A 66 -2.71 -16.18 7.46
N VAL A 67 -2.96 -16.58 6.21
CA VAL A 67 -2.10 -16.29 5.06
C VAL A 67 -1.96 -14.78 4.81
N ASP A 68 -3.00 -13.98 5.06
CA ASP A 68 -2.95 -12.53 4.86
C ASP A 68 -2.02 -11.87 5.90
N ARG A 69 -2.01 -12.38 7.13
CA ARG A 69 -1.04 -11.99 8.17
C ARG A 69 0.39 -12.38 7.79
N GLU A 70 0.59 -13.58 7.26
CA GLU A 70 1.92 -14.03 6.81
C GLU A 70 2.45 -13.18 5.64
N LEU A 71 1.59 -12.85 4.68
CA LEU A 71 1.96 -12.00 3.55
C LEU A 71 2.26 -10.57 4.00
N ALA A 72 1.45 -10.01 4.90
CA ALA A 72 1.71 -8.69 5.45
C ALA A 72 3.07 -8.65 6.19
N LYS A 73 3.37 -9.66 7.03
CA LYS A 73 4.68 -9.77 7.70
C LYS A 73 5.83 -9.86 6.71
N LYS A 74 5.69 -10.69 5.66
CA LYS A 74 6.68 -10.77 4.57
C LYS A 74 6.90 -9.42 3.88
N GLY A 75 5.83 -8.65 3.65
CA GLY A 75 5.93 -7.30 3.09
C GLY A 75 6.70 -6.34 3.99
N LEU A 76 6.48 -6.40 5.30
CA LEU A 76 7.19 -5.58 6.29
C LEU A 76 8.68 -5.97 6.39
N ASP A 77 8.98 -7.27 6.42
CA ASP A 77 10.37 -7.77 6.41
C ASP A 77 11.10 -7.40 5.12
N PHE A 78 10.39 -7.45 3.99
CA PHE A 78 10.92 -6.99 2.72
C PHE A 78 11.19 -5.48 2.73
N ALA A 79 10.34 -4.67 3.37
CA ALA A 79 10.59 -3.24 3.56
C ALA A 79 11.89 -3.00 4.35
N ARG A 80 12.11 -3.73 5.46
CA ARG A 80 13.37 -3.68 6.23
C ARG A 80 14.58 -3.99 5.34
N LYS A 81 14.49 -5.05 4.53
CA LYS A 81 15.54 -5.43 3.59
C LYS A 81 15.81 -4.33 2.55
N ILE A 82 14.77 -3.74 1.98
CA ILE A 82 14.89 -2.68 0.97
C ILE A 82 15.56 -1.42 1.55
N LEU A 83 15.21 -1.04 2.78
CA LEU A 83 15.84 0.09 3.46
C LEU A 83 17.35 -0.15 3.66
N LEU A 84 17.74 -1.36 4.04
CA LEU A 84 19.15 -1.71 4.25
C LEU A 84 19.94 -1.78 2.94
N GLU A 85 19.41 -2.48 1.93
CA GLU A 85 20.14 -2.79 0.69
C GLU A 85 20.09 -1.66 -0.34
N LYS A 86 18.95 -1.00 -0.47
CA LYS A 86 18.68 -0.09 -1.60
C LYS A 86 18.61 1.37 -1.20
N LYS A 87 18.27 1.67 0.06
CA LYS A 87 18.13 3.05 0.59
C LYS A 87 17.40 3.97 -0.40
N PRO A 88 16.17 3.61 -0.82
CA PRO A 88 15.49 4.34 -1.86
C PRO A 88 15.21 5.78 -1.39
N HIS A 89 15.25 6.75 -2.29
CA HIS A 89 14.91 8.12 -1.93
C HIS A 89 13.47 8.25 -1.45
N LEU A 90 12.57 7.43 -2.00
CA LEU A 90 11.18 7.32 -1.56
C LEU A 90 10.77 5.85 -1.43
N LEU A 91 10.29 5.48 -0.26
CA LEU A 91 9.62 4.21 0.00
C LEU A 91 8.12 4.47 0.21
N VAL A 92 7.28 3.82 -0.58
CA VAL A 92 5.81 3.86 -0.40
C VAL A 92 5.37 2.54 0.20
N LEU A 93 4.72 2.60 1.37
CA LEU A 93 4.10 1.45 2.03
C LEU A 93 2.59 1.58 1.83
N ASP A 94 2.12 1.04 0.72
CA ASP A 94 0.75 1.20 0.25
C ASP A 94 -0.20 0.22 0.97
N GLU A 95 -1.30 0.74 1.54
CA GLU A 95 -2.28 0.02 2.38
C GLU A 95 -1.74 -0.55 3.70
N ILE A 96 -0.57 -0.12 4.15
CA ILE A 96 -0.01 -0.54 5.45
C ILE A 96 -0.89 -0.11 6.62
N GLY A 97 -1.56 1.04 6.52
CA GLY A 97 -2.49 1.53 7.54
C GLY A 97 -3.66 0.57 7.75
N LEU A 98 -4.21 0.04 6.66
CA LEU A 98 -5.30 -0.93 6.71
C LEU A 98 -4.82 -2.29 7.23
N ALA A 99 -3.62 -2.74 6.83
CA ALA A 99 -3.01 -3.97 7.33
C ALA A 99 -2.79 -3.92 8.85
N ALA A 100 -2.33 -2.79 9.38
CA ALA A 100 -2.18 -2.58 10.83
C ALA A 100 -3.54 -2.50 11.53
N HIS A 101 -4.52 -1.79 10.94
CA HIS A 101 -5.88 -1.69 11.47
C HIS A 101 -6.54 -3.07 11.68
N TRP A 102 -6.40 -3.97 10.70
CA TRP A 102 -6.91 -5.34 10.78
C TRP A 102 -6.03 -6.30 11.58
N LYS A 103 -4.98 -5.81 12.26
CA LYS A 103 -4.07 -6.63 13.08
C LYS A 103 -3.40 -7.76 12.28
N LEU A 104 -3.13 -7.50 11.00
CA LEU A 104 -2.27 -8.33 10.15
C LEU A 104 -0.80 -8.01 10.40
N LEU A 105 -0.53 -6.77 10.80
CA LEU A 105 0.74 -6.31 11.37
C LEU A 105 0.49 -5.83 12.79
N GLU A 106 1.41 -6.14 13.69
CA GLU A 106 1.47 -5.47 14.99
C GLU A 106 1.94 -4.03 14.75
N ILE A 107 1.31 -3.07 15.42
CA ILE A 107 1.62 -1.66 15.18
C ILE A 107 3.05 -1.34 15.59
N GLU A 108 3.54 -1.96 16.66
CA GLU A 108 4.89 -1.82 17.19
C GLU A 108 5.96 -2.19 16.15
N ASP A 109 5.74 -3.25 15.38
CA ASP A 109 6.66 -3.68 14.31
C ASP A 109 6.75 -2.63 13.19
N VAL A 110 5.64 -1.95 12.90
CA VAL A 110 5.60 -0.86 11.91
C VAL A 110 6.29 0.38 12.45
N LEU A 111 6.07 0.73 13.72
CA LEU A 111 6.75 1.87 14.35
C LEU A 111 8.27 1.65 14.42
N GLU A 112 8.72 0.44 14.73
CA GLU A 112 10.14 0.09 14.75
C GLU A 112 10.79 0.27 13.37
N LEU A 113 10.12 -0.13 12.29
CA LEU A 113 10.60 0.13 10.93
C LEU A 113 10.82 1.64 10.70
N LEU A 114 9.86 2.46 11.14
CA LEU A 114 9.88 3.91 10.97
C LEU A 114 10.92 4.61 11.85
N ASP A 115 11.31 4.00 12.98
CA ASP A 115 12.42 4.48 13.81
C ASP A 115 13.79 4.27 13.19
N ASN A 116 13.90 3.35 12.22
CA ASN A 116 15.18 2.93 11.62
C ASN A 116 15.31 3.37 10.15
N LEU A 117 14.69 4.48 9.78
CA LEU A 117 14.77 5.01 8.41
C LEU A 117 16.14 5.64 8.14
N PRO A 118 16.79 5.35 6.99
CA PRO A 118 17.94 6.11 6.52
C PRO A 118 17.57 7.58 6.31
N GLU A 119 18.48 8.50 6.63
CA GLU A 119 18.26 9.96 6.54
C GLU A 119 17.85 10.41 5.13
N GLU A 120 18.33 9.72 4.10
CA GLU A 120 18.05 10.01 2.70
C GLU A 120 16.70 9.47 2.18
N THR A 121 15.97 8.70 3.00
CA THR A 121 14.73 8.00 2.62
C THR A 121 13.51 8.70 3.20
N SER A 122 12.65 9.24 2.33
CA SER A 122 11.30 9.62 2.71
C SER A 122 10.36 8.41 2.63
N VAL A 123 9.43 8.30 3.58
CA VAL A 123 8.41 7.23 3.59
C VAL A 123 7.01 7.81 3.46
N VAL A 124 6.19 7.20 2.62
CA VAL A 124 4.76 7.51 2.51
C VAL A 124 3.96 6.28 2.91
N LEU A 125 3.09 6.44 3.90
CA LEU A 125 2.13 5.42 4.33
C LEU A 125 0.77 5.75 3.72
N THR A 126 0.07 4.74 3.20
CA THR A 126 -1.31 4.90 2.72
C THR A 126 -2.23 3.88 3.38
N GLY A 127 -3.52 4.09 3.15
CA GLY A 127 -4.58 3.18 3.59
C GLY A 127 -5.60 3.87 4.47
N ARG A 128 -6.83 3.36 4.41
CA ARG A 128 -7.93 3.82 5.27
C ARG A 128 -7.72 3.29 6.69
N LEU A 129 -8.37 3.95 7.66
CA LEU A 129 -8.42 3.50 9.05
C LEU A 129 -7.04 3.34 9.71
N ALA A 130 -6.04 4.11 9.25
CA ALA A 130 -4.70 4.08 9.80
C ALA A 130 -4.73 4.28 11.34
N PRO A 131 -4.08 3.41 12.12
CA PRO A 131 -3.98 3.55 13.57
C PRO A 131 -3.43 4.93 13.97
N LYS A 132 -3.91 5.46 15.10
CA LYS A 132 -3.54 6.80 15.59
C LYS A 132 -2.03 6.92 15.79
N GLU A 133 -1.39 5.85 16.20
CA GLU A 133 0.04 5.73 16.43
C GLU A 133 0.87 6.07 15.17
N LEU A 134 0.38 5.70 13.98
CA LEU A 134 1.03 6.08 12.72
C LEU A 134 0.90 7.59 12.47
N ALA A 135 -0.28 8.16 12.76
CA ALA A 135 -0.52 9.58 12.59
C ALA A 135 0.30 10.42 13.58
N ASP A 136 0.43 9.96 14.83
CA ASP A 136 1.23 10.61 15.87
C ASP A 136 2.73 10.59 15.55
N LYS A 137 3.22 9.55 14.85
CA LYS A 137 4.62 9.42 14.46
C LYS A 137 4.98 10.19 13.18
N ALA A 138 4.01 10.39 12.29
CA ALA A 138 4.25 11.02 10.99
C ALA A 138 4.54 12.53 11.13
N ASP A 139 5.47 13.04 10.31
CA ASP A 139 5.76 14.48 10.23
C ASP A 139 4.55 15.30 9.78
N PHE A 140 3.72 14.72 8.91
CA PHE A 140 2.45 15.30 8.49
C PHE A 140 1.48 14.21 8.05
N VAL A 141 0.18 14.52 8.17
CA VAL A 141 -0.90 13.61 7.81
C VAL A 141 -1.89 14.36 6.92
N ASN A 142 -2.24 13.75 5.78
CA ASN A 142 -3.29 14.25 4.90
C ASN A 142 -4.48 13.30 4.93
N VAL A 143 -5.68 13.85 5.13
CA VAL A 143 -6.93 13.09 5.11
C VAL A 143 -7.68 13.39 3.82
N VAL A 144 -7.92 12.36 3.02
CA VAL A 144 -8.73 12.47 1.80
C VAL A 144 -10.16 12.06 2.13
N GLN A 145 -11.08 13.01 2.06
CA GLN A 145 -12.52 12.79 2.28
C GLN A 145 -13.29 12.85 0.95
N GLN A 146 -14.08 11.82 0.68
CA GLN A 146 -15.00 11.82 -0.47
C GLN A 146 -16.21 12.71 -0.18
N VAL A 147 -16.22 13.93 -0.71
CA VAL A 147 -17.33 14.89 -0.55
C VAL A 147 -18.46 14.64 -1.54
N LYS A 148 -18.13 14.23 -2.77
CA LYS A 148 -19.11 14.00 -3.84
C LYS A 148 -18.60 12.93 -4.81
N MET A 149 -19.53 12.14 -5.35
CA MET A 149 -19.28 11.17 -6.44
C MET A 149 -20.45 11.25 -7.45
N PRO A 150 -20.19 11.09 -8.76
CA PRO A 150 -21.26 10.98 -9.76
C PRO A 150 -22.22 9.82 -9.45
N LYS A 151 -23.49 9.95 -9.86
CA LYS A 151 -24.49 8.88 -9.66
C LYS A 151 -24.19 7.64 -10.51
N ASP A 152 -23.82 7.85 -11.77
CA ASP A 152 -23.37 6.80 -12.69
C ASP A 152 -21.84 6.82 -12.75
N PHE A 153 -21.21 6.44 -11.64
CA PHE A 153 -19.75 6.35 -11.57
C PHE A 153 -19.28 5.02 -12.16
N LYS A 154 -18.30 5.08 -13.07
CA LYS A 154 -17.70 3.91 -13.73
C LYS A 154 -16.20 3.97 -13.57
N LEU A 155 -15.58 2.81 -13.39
CA LEU A 155 -14.12 2.72 -13.40
C LEU A 155 -13.61 3.00 -14.82
N THR A 156 -12.59 3.84 -14.92
CA THR A 156 -11.93 4.18 -16.18
C THR A 156 -10.46 3.78 -16.07
N GLU A 157 -10.01 2.94 -16.98
CA GLU A 157 -8.61 2.55 -17.13
C GLU A 157 -7.72 3.80 -17.29
N GLY A 158 -6.59 3.82 -16.59
CA GLY A 158 -5.66 4.94 -16.50
C GLY A 158 -6.10 6.06 -15.54
N ILE A 159 -7.28 5.95 -14.92
CA ILE A 159 -7.77 6.92 -13.92
C ILE A 159 -8.02 6.26 -12.56
N GLN A 160 -8.83 5.19 -12.50
CA GLN A 160 -9.09 4.46 -11.25
C GLN A 160 -8.22 3.22 -11.09
N TYR A 161 -7.74 2.63 -12.19
CA TYR A 161 -6.86 1.47 -12.22
C TYR A 161 -5.97 1.49 -13.48
#